data_AF-A0A327TVW5-F1
#
_entry.id   AF-A0A327TVW5-F1
#
_cell.length_a   1.000
_cell.length_b   1.000
_cell.length_c   1.000
_cell.angle_alpha   90.00
_cell.angle_beta   90.00
_cell.angle_gamma   90.00
#
_symmetry.space_group_name_H-M   'P 1'
#
loop_
_entity.id
_entity.type
_entity.pdbx_description
1 polymer ?
#
loop_
_entity_poly.entity_id
_entity_poly.type
_entity_poly.pdbx_seq_one_letter_code
_entity_poly.pdbx_strand_id
1 'polypeptide(L)'
;MLGAILTTVIAVLGTLAGAITSGWYQRRSAEHAERIARAEALRRDRLAAVTDLAAAVSDHRAAMWIRGDAKLKGQAPERLADLRSRSHQTRSAITRPRVALRVLITDPVVRQAADVMVIATHALRGAYADADGLARAREEALARHDHFVNVAAAYLGN
;
A
#
# COMPACT_ATOMS: atom_id res chain seq x y z
N MET A 1 -67.94 -9.18 23.47
CA MET A 1 -67.29 -10.12 22.52
C MET A 1 -66.62 -9.36 21.36
N LEU A 2 -67.36 -8.61 20.53
CA LEU A 2 -66.81 -7.92 19.34
C LEU A 2 -65.67 -6.92 19.63
N GLY A 3 -65.80 -6.10 20.69
CA GLY A 3 -64.78 -5.11 21.05
C GLY A 3 -63.44 -5.72 21.48
N ALA A 4 -63.46 -6.83 22.23
CA ALA A 4 -62.26 -7.54 22.67
C ALA A 4 -61.50 -8.17 21.49
N ILE A 5 -62.22 -8.68 20.49
CA ILE A 5 -61.64 -9.19 19.24
C ILE A 5 -60.93 -8.05 18.50
N LEU A 6 -61.58 -6.88 18.40
CA LEU A 6 -61.00 -5.71 17.73
C LEU A 6 -59.70 -5.24 18.40
N THR A 7 -59.68 -5.16 19.73
CA THR A 7 -58.49 -4.75 20.50
C THR A 7 -57.32 -5.71 20.30
N THR A 8 -57.59 -7.01 20.31
CA THR A 8 -56.56 -8.05 20.11
C THR A 8 -55.96 -7.97 18.71
N VAL A 9 -56.80 -7.79 17.67
CA VAL A 9 -56.34 -7.65 16.29
C VAL A 9 -55.44 -6.42 16.13
N ILE A 10 -55.83 -5.28 16.69
CA ILE A 10 -55.03 -4.05 16.64
C ILE A 10 -53.68 -4.24 17.33
N ALA A 11 -53.65 -4.92 18.48
CA ALA A 11 -52.41 -5.19 19.22
C ALA A 11 -51.43 -6.07 18.43
N VAL A 12 -51.94 -7.14 17.79
CA VAL A 12 -51.11 -8.02 16.95
C VAL A 12 -50.57 -7.27 15.73
N LEU A 13 -51.41 -6.45 15.08
CA LEU A 13 -50.98 -5.62 13.94
C LEU A 13 -49.91 -4.59 14.36
N GLY A 14 -50.04 -3.95 15.52
CA GLY A 14 -49.03 -3.04 16.05
C GLY A 14 -47.70 -3.73 16.34
N THR A 15 -47.75 -4.96 16.85
CA THR A 15 -46.54 -5.76 17.13
C THR A 15 -45.87 -6.23 15.83
N LEU A 16 -46.64 -6.70 14.85
CA LEU A 16 -46.12 -7.09 13.53
C LEU A 16 -45.54 -5.90 12.78
N ALA A 17 -46.23 -4.75 12.80
CA ALA A 17 -45.74 -3.51 12.20
C ALA A 17 -44.42 -3.08 12.85
N GLY A 18 -44.35 -3.07 14.19
CA GLY A 18 -43.12 -2.77 14.93
C GLY A 18 -41.96 -3.70 14.56
N ALA A 19 -42.21 -5.02 14.50
CA ALA A 19 -41.20 -6.01 14.13
C ALA A 19 -40.68 -5.82 12.69
N ILE A 20 -41.57 -5.53 11.73
CA ILE A 20 -41.20 -5.28 10.34
C ILE A 20 -40.38 -3.99 10.23
N THR A 21 -40.81 -2.91 10.87
CA THR A 21 -40.08 -1.63 10.87
C THR A 21 -38.70 -1.78 11.49
N SER A 22 -38.59 -2.43 12.66
CA SER A 22 -37.29 -2.71 13.30
C SER A 22 -36.39 -3.57 12.41
N GLY A 23 -36.92 -4.63 11.78
CA GLY A 23 -36.15 -5.49 10.87
C GLY A 23 -35.63 -4.73 9.64
N TRP A 24 -36.43 -3.80 9.09
CA TRP A 24 -36.00 -2.97 7.96
C TRP A 24 -34.90 -1.97 8.35
N TYR A 25 -35.02 -1.31 9.51
CA TYR A 25 -33.97 -0.43 10.04
C TYR A 25 -32.69 -1.21 10.35
N GLN A 26 -32.79 -2.38 10.97
CA GLN A 26 -31.65 -3.25 11.25
C GLN A 26 -30.93 -3.65 9.96
N ARG A 27 -31.67 -4.07 8.92
CA ARG A 27 -31.09 -4.42 7.62
C ARG A 27 -30.39 -3.22 6.96
N ARG A 28 -31.03 -2.04 6.94
CA ARG A 28 -30.43 -0.83 6.36
C ARG A 28 -29.19 -0.37 7.12
N SER A 29 -29.20 -0.50 8.45
CA SER A 29 -28.05 -0.20 9.30
C SER A 29 -26.90 -1.17 9.09
N ALA A 30 -27.19 -2.47 8.93
CA ALA A 30 -26.20 -3.50 8.64
C ALA A 30 -25.56 -3.29 7.25
N GLU A 31 -26.36 -3.00 6.23
CA GLU A 31 -25.87 -2.68 4.88
C GLU A 31 -25.00 -1.41 4.87
N HIS A 32 -25.36 -0.39 5.66
CA HIS A 32 -24.55 0.82 5.78
C HIS A 32 -23.22 0.56 6.52
N ALA A 33 -23.26 -0.16 7.63
CA ALA A 33 -22.07 -0.56 8.38
C ALA A 33 -21.12 -1.41 7.53
N GLU A 34 -21.65 -2.34 6.74
CA GLU A 34 -20.86 -3.18 5.84
C GLU A 34 -20.16 -2.35 4.73
N ARG A 35 -20.86 -1.36 4.16
CA ARG A 35 -20.26 -0.44 3.17
C ARG A 35 -19.12 0.38 3.78
N ILE A 36 -19.30 0.91 4.99
CA ILE A 36 -18.25 1.65 5.70
C ILE A 36 -17.05 0.75 5.98
N ALA A 37 -17.30 -0.47 6.49
CA ALA A 37 -16.24 -1.43 6.78
C ALA A 37 -15.43 -1.82 5.52
N ARG A 38 -16.11 -2.04 4.38
CA ARG A 38 -15.45 -2.32 3.10
C ARG A 38 -14.62 -1.14 2.59
N ALA A 39 -15.13 0.08 2.70
CA ALA A 39 -14.40 1.28 2.31
C ALA A 39 -13.13 1.46 3.15
N GLU A 40 -13.23 1.28 4.47
CA GLU A 40 -12.08 1.40 5.37
C GLU A 40 -11.06 0.27 5.19
N ALA A 41 -11.52 -0.96 4.91
CA ALA A 41 -10.63 -2.06 4.55
C ALA A 41 -9.81 -1.73 3.29
N LEU A 42 -10.48 -1.25 2.23
CA LEU A 42 -9.80 -0.86 0.99
C LEU A 42 -8.81 0.29 1.21
N ARG A 43 -9.16 1.28 2.04
CA ARG A 43 -8.27 2.39 2.39
C ARG A 43 -7.01 1.90 3.11
N ARG A 44 -7.18 0.98 4.08
CA ARG A 44 -6.05 0.35 4.79
C ARG A 44 -5.18 -0.49 3.87
N ASP A 45 -5.78 -1.29 2.98
CA ASP A 45 -5.03 -2.14 2.04
C ASP A 45 -4.22 -1.31 1.05
N ARG A 46 -4.77 -0.19 0.56
CA ARG A 46 -4.05 0.76 -0.30
C ARG A 46 -2.90 1.43 0.42
N LEU A 47 -3.12 1.86 1.67
CA LEU A 47 -2.05 2.43 2.50
C LEU A 47 -0.93 1.41 2.72
N ALA A 48 -1.27 0.17 3.08
CA ALA A 48 -0.30 -0.91 3.27
C ALA A 48 0.51 -1.18 2.00
N ALA A 49 -0.13 -1.26 0.83
CA ALA A 49 0.56 -1.46 -0.44
C ALA A 49 1.56 -0.34 -0.77
N VAL A 50 1.21 0.92 -0.47
CA VAL A 50 2.10 2.08 -0.66
C VAL A 50 3.29 2.00 0.29
N THR A 51 3.04 1.78 1.58
CA THR A 51 4.10 1.74 2.60
C THR A 51 5.03 0.55 2.41
N ASP A 52 4.50 -0.62 2.08
CA ASP A 52 5.29 -1.83 1.84
C ASP A 52 6.19 -1.66 0.61
N LEU A 53 5.70 -1.00 -0.45
CA LEU A 53 6.51 -0.73 -1.63
C LEU A 53 7.61 0.29 -1.31
N ALA A 54 7.25 1.39 -0.64
CA ALA A 54 8.20 2.42 -0.22
C ALA A 54 9.32 1.85 0.67
N ALA A 55 8.97 0.95 1.61
CA ALA A 55 9.92 0.26 2.48
C ALA A 55 10.84 -0.67 1.68
N ALA A 56 10.27 -1.58 0.88
CA ALA A 56 11.06 -2.54 0.09
C ALA A 56 12.04 -1.86 -0.88
N VAL A 57 11.64 -0.73 -1.47
CA VAL A 57 12.52 0.04 -2.36
C VAL A 57 13.61 0.77 -1.57
N SER A 58 13.31 1.31 -0.39
CA SER A 58 14.32 1.91 0.48
C SER A 58 15.36 0.89 0.94
N ASP A 59 14.94 -0.31 1.32
CA ASP A 59 15.83 -1.42 1.69
C ASP A 59 16.73 -1.83 0.54
N HIS A 60 16.17 -1.93 -0.68
CA HIS A 60 16.96 -2.24 -1.86
C HIS A 60 17.97 -1.13 -2.19
N ARG A 61 17.57 0.14 -2.10
CA ARG A 61 18.48 1.29 -2.27
C ARG A 61 19.62 1.25 -1.25
N ALA A 62 19.33 0.95 0.01
CA ALA A 62 20.35 0.80 1.05
C ALA A 62 21.34 -0.35 0.73
N ALA A 63 20.83 -1.51 0.31
CA ALA A 63 21.66 -2.63 -0.12
C ALA A 63 22.53 -2.27 -1.34
N MET A 64 22.00 -1.50 -2.30
CA MET A 64 22.75 -1.02 -3.46
C MET A 64 23.81 0.01 -3.10
N TRP A 65 23.54 0.90 -2.15
CA TRP A 65 24.54 1.83 -1.63
C TRP A 65 25.70 1.10 -0.96
N ILE A 66 25.41 0.22 0.01
CA ILE A 66 26.43 -0.53 0.76
C ILE A 66 27.29 -1.36 -0.18
N ARG A 67 26.67 -1.99 -1.19
CA ARG A 67 27.40 -2.76 -2.20
C ARG A 67 28.29 -1.87 -3.09
N GLY A 68 27.78 -0.73 -3.53
CA GLY A 68 28.54 0.23 -4.34
C GLY A 68 29.74 0.78 -3.59
N ASP A 69 29.52 1.23 -2.36
CA ASP A 69 30.55 1.74 -1.46
C ASP A 69 31.63 0.68 -1.18
N ALA A 70 31.24 -0.57 -0.88
CA ALA A 70 32.18 -1.66 -0.68
C ALA A 70 33.03 -1.95 -1.93
N LYS A 71 32.44 -1.87 -3.13
CA LYS A 71 33.16 -2.05 -4.38
C LYS A 71 34.17 -0.92 -4.62
N LEU A 72 33.76 0.34 -4.41
CA LEU A 72 34.64 1.50 -4.57
C LEU A 72 35.80 1.52 -3.57
N LYS A 73 35.58 1.00 -2.37
CA LYS A 73 36.62 0.84 -1.34
C LYS A 73 37.51 -0.40 -1.53
N GLY A 74 37.31 -1.18 -2.59
CA GLY A 74 38.12 -2.38 -2.87
C GLY A 74 38.00 -3.48 -1.82
N GLN A 75 36.80 -3.65 -1.23
CA GLN A 75 36.56 -4.70 -0.23
C GLN A 75 36.75 -6.11 -0.80
N ALA A 76 37.03 -7.07 0.09
CA ALA A 76 37.32 -8.45 -0.28
C ALA A 76 36.22 -9.12 -1.14
N PRO A 77 36.57 -10.03 -2.07
CA PRO A 77 35.62 -10.69 -2.96
C PRO A 77 34.48 -11.41 -2.22
N GLU A 78 34.76 -12.03 -1.08
CA GLU A 78 33.78 -12.75 -0.26
C GLU A 78 32.72 -11.79 0.28
N ARG A 79 33.13 -10.60 0.72
CA ARG A 79 32.21 -9.55 1.17
C ARG A 79 31.37 -9.01 0.02
N LEU A 80 31.96 -8.83 -1.16
CA LEU A 80 31.21 -8.42 -2.36
C LEU A 80 30.19 -9.48 -2.80
N ALA A 81 30.50 -10.77 -2.63
CA ALA A 81 29.58 -11.87 -2.92
C ALA A 81 28.39 -11.90 -1.95
N ASP A 82 28.62 -11.72 -0.64
CA ASP A 82 27.54 -11.59 0.36
C ASP A 82 26.62 -10.40 0.04
N LEU A 83 27.20 -9.22 -0.21
CA LEU A 83 26.44 -8.02 -0.56
C LEU A 83 25.66 -8.18 -1.88
N ARG A 84 26.20 -8.95 -2.83
CA ARG A 84 25.47 -9.31 -4.06
C ARG A 84 24.26 -10.18 -3.72
N SER A 85 24.40 -11.20 -2.89
CA SER A 85 23.28 -12.05 -2.44
C SER A 85 22.18 -11.23 -1.77
N ARG A 86 22.55 -10.36 -0.80
CA ARG A 86 21.61 -9.44 -0.14
C ARG A 86 20.89 -8.52 -1.13
N SER A 87 21.59 -8.02 -2.15
CA SER A 87 20.95 -7.20 -3.19
C SER A 87 19.95 -7.97 -4.05
N HIS A 88 20.14 -9.29 -4.24
CA HIS A 88 19.18 -10.13 -4.93
C HIS A 88 17.93 -10.37 -4.08
N GLN A 89 18.10 -10.61 -2.78
CA GLN A 89 17.00 -10.79 -1.83
C GLN A 89 16.12 -9.54 -1.75
N THR A 90 16.73 -8.37 -1.51
CA THR A 90 16.00 -7.09 -1.44
C THR A 90 15.32 -6.72 -2.76
N ARG A 91 15.95 -7.01 -3.92
CA ARG A 91 15.31 -6.83 -5.23
C ARG A 91 14.06 -7.70 -5.36
N SER A 92 14.13 -8.96 -4.92
CA SER A 92 12.99 -9.88 -4.98
C SER A 92 11.84 -9.41 -4.09
N ALA A 93 12.15 -8.80 -2.93
CA ALA A 93 11.16 -8.30 -1.98
C ALA A 93 10.28 -7.18 -2.56
N ILE A 94 10.75 -6.42 -3.56
CA ILE A 94 9.97 -5.35 -4.22
C ILE A 94 8.76 -5.90 -4.99
N THR A 95 8.84 -7.13 -5.51
CA THR A 95 7.86 -7.67 -6.46
C THR A 95 6.45 -7.72 -5.87
N ARG A 96 6.30 -8.28 -4.66
CA ARG A 96 4.99 -8.44 -4.00
C ARG A 96 4.28 -7.10 -3.77
N PRO A 97 4.88 -6.11 -3.08
CA PRO A 97 4.21 -4.84 -2.85
C PRO A 97 3.98 -4.04 -4.14
N ARG A 98 4.86 -4.17 -5.15
CA ARG A 98 4.64 -3.54 -6.46
C ARG A 98 3.40 -4.09 -7.15
N VAL A 99 3.18 -5.41 -7.10
CA VAL A 99 1.97 -6.05 -7.63
C VAL A 99 0.74 -5.59 -6.83
N ALA A 100 0.80 -5.60 -5.51
CA ALA A 100 -0.31 -5.15 -4.66
C ALA A 100 -0.71 -3.70 -4.98
N LEU A 101 0.26 -2.79 -5.12
CA LEU A 101 0.02 -1.41 -5.49
C LEU A 101 -0.66 -1.30 -6.87
N ARG A 102 -0.18 -2.05 -7.88
CA ARG A 102 -0.79 -2.04 -9.22
C ARG A 102 -2.22 -2.59 -9.19
N VAL A 103 -2.54 -3.54 -8.32
CA VAL A 103 -3.90 -4.08 -8.20
C VAL A 103 -4.84 -3.13 -7.48
N LEU A 104 -4.40 -2.52 -6.37
CA LEU A 104 -5.25 -1.75 -5.46
C LEU A 104 -5.39 -0.27 -5.84
N ILE A 105 -4.41 0.28 -6.55
CA ILE A 105 -4.36 1.68 -6.96
C ILE A 105 -4.38 1.73 -8.48
N THR A 106 -5.45 2.30 -9.05
CA THR A 106 -5.67 2.43 -10.49
C THR A 106 -5.21 3.77 -11.06
N ASP A 107 -4.93 4.74 -10.20
CA ASP A 107 -4.49 6.07 -10.60
C ASP A 107 -3.17 5.99 -11.39
N PRO A 108 -3.12 6.55 -12.62
CA PRO A 108 -1.96 6.45 -13.48
C PRO A 108 -0.77 7.25 -12.95
N VAL A 109 -1.01 8.35 -12.24
CA VAL A 109 0.05 9.23 -11.70
C VAL A 109 0.78 8.53 -10.56
N VAL A 110 0.04 7.90 -9.64
CA VAL A 110 0.64 7.09 -8.55
C VAL A 110 1.45 5.91 -9.12
N ARG A 111 0.89 5.20 -10.12
CA ARG A 111 1.57 4.07 -10.77
C ARG A 111 2.86 4.51 -11.48
N GLN A 112 2.82 5.64 -12.19
CA GLN A 112 3.99 6.20 -12.85
C GLN A 112 5.06 6.60 -11.83
N ALA A 113 4.69 7.28 -10.75
CA ALA A 113 5.62 7.68 -9.70
C ALA A 113 6.29 6.46 -9.05
N ALA A 114 5.54 5.39 -8.80
CA ALA A 114 6.08 4.12 -8.30
C ALA A 114 7.09 3.49 -9.26
N ASP A 115 6.76 3.43 -10.56
CA ASP A 115 7.66 2.86 -11.58
C ASP A 115 8.95 3.70 -11.71
N VAL A 116 8.84 5.03 -11.69
CA VAL A 116 9.99 5.95 -11.72
C VAL A 116 10.91 5.78 -10.51
N MET A 117 10.34 5.64 -9.30
CA MET A 117 11.10 5.37 -8.07
C MET A 117 11.88 4.04 -8.16
N VAL A 118 11.24 2.98 -8.65
CA VAL A 118 11.89 1.66 -8.82
C VAL A 118 13.02 1.73 -9.85
N ILE A 119 12.79 2.41 -10.98
CA ILE A 119 13.79 2.59 -12.04
C ILE A 119 15.02 3.34 -11.50
N ALA A 120 14.81 4.47 -10.82
CA ALA A 120 15.90 5.25 -10.21
C ALA A 120 16.69 4.42 -9.20
N THR A 121 16.01 3.59 -8.39
CA THR A 121 16.68 2.71 -7.43
C THR A 121 17.53 1.63 -8.12
N HIS A 122 17.06 1.06 -9.23
CA HIS A 122 17.85 0.10 -10.00
C HIS A 122 19.05 0.72 -10.72
N ALA A 123 18.96 2.01 -11.08
CA ALA A 123 20.04 2.74 -11.75
C ALA A 123 21.31 2.86 -10.87
N LEU A 124 21.18 2.81 -9.52
CA LEU A 124 22.34 2.82 -8.61
C LEU A 124 23.40 1.78 -8.96
N ARG A 125 22.98 0.59 -9.44
CA ARG A 125 23.93 -0.47 -9.82
C ARG A 125 24.88 -0.02 -10.93
N GLY A 126 24.41 0.83 -11.85
CA GLY A 126 25.21 1.37 -12.95
C GLY A 126 26.18 2.47 -12.52
N ALA A 127 25.99 3.05 -11.34
CA ALA A 127 26.74 4.20 -10.84
C ALA A 127 27.99 3.83 -10.02
N TYR A 128 28.47 2.58 -10.08
CA TYR A 128 29.63 2.11 -9.31
C TYR A 128 30.98 2.44 -9.98
N ALA A 129 31.04 3.54 -10.73
CA ALA A 129 32.26 4.00 -11.39
C ALA A 129 33.12 4.82 -10.41
N ASP A 130 32.49 5.72 -9.67
CA ASP A 130 33.11 6.61 -8.70
C ASP A 130 32.13 6.94 -7.56
N ALA A 131 32.65 7.56 -6.49
CA ALA A 131 31.86 7.89 -5.31
C ALA A 131 30.79 8.96 -5.60
N ASP A 132 31.12 9.96 -6.43
CA ASP A 132 30.22 11.07 -6.75
C ASP A 132 29.02 10.61 -7.59
N GLY A 133 29.25 9.73 -8.55
CA GLY A 133 28.20 9.09 -9.36
C GLY A 133 27.28 8.25 -8.51
N LEU A 134 27.82 7.46 -7.57
CA LEU A 134 27.02 6.68 -6.63
C LEU A 134 26.20 7.59 -5.70
N ALA A 135 26.78 8.70 -5.21
CA ALA A 135 26.09 9.69 -4.39
C ALA A 135 24.92 10.35 -5.14
N ARG A 136 25.17 10.86 -6.36
CA ARG A 136 24.15 11.47 -7.21
C ARG A 136 23.01 10.51 -7.53
N ALA A 137 23.33 9.25 -7.89
CA ALA A 137 22.31 8.25 -8.17
C ALA A 137 21.45 7.94 -6.92
N ARG A 138 22.08 7.92 -5.73
CA ARG A 138 21.35 7.75 -4.46
C ARG A 138 20.43 8.93 -4.15
N GLU A 139 20.89 10.15 -4.38
CA GLU A 139 20.08 11.37 -4.21
C GLU A 139 18.90 11.40 -5.16
N GLU A 140 19.11 11.06 -6.43
CA GLU A 140 18.02 10.96 -7.40
C GLU A 140 16.99 9.90 -6.95
N ALA A 141 17.43 8.71 -6.54
CA ALA A 141 16.52 7.67 -6.06
C ALA A 141 15.74 8.09 -4.80
N LEU A 142 16.35 8.86 -3.90
CA LEU A 142 15.66 9.47 -2.75
C LEU A 142 14.59 10.46 -3.20
N ALA A 143 14.93 11.39 -4.10
CA ALA A 143 13.98 12.38 -4.60
C ALA A 143 12.78 11.72 -5.32
N ARG A 144 13.00 10.65 -6.08
CA ARG A 144 11.90 9.90 -6.71
C ARG A 144 11.05 9.14 -5.70
N HIS A 145 11.66 8.65 -4.61
CA HIS A 145 10.93 8.00 -3.52
C HIS A 145 10.02 9.00 -2.80
N ASP A 146 10.54 10.16 -2.43
CA ASP A 146 9.75 11.23 -1.79
C ASP A 146 8.61 11.70 -2.71
N HIS A 147 8.89 11.84 -4.02
CA HIS A 147 7.86 12.18 -4.99
C HIS A 147 6.74 11.12 -5.04
N PHE A 148 7.09 9.83 -5.06
CA PHE A 148 6.09 8.75 -5.01
C PHE A 148 5.25 8.81 -3.73
N VAL A 149 5.87 9.01 -2.57
CA VAL A 149 5.16 9.13 -1.29
C VAL A 149 4.21 10.31 -1.30
N ASN A 150 4.62 11.47 -1.80
CA ASN A 150 3.78 12.67 -1.89
C ASN A 150 2.58 12.48 -2.82
N VAL A 151 2.80 11.89 -4.01
CA VAL A 151 1.72 11.58 -4.96
C VAL A 151 0.74 10.56 -4.37
N ALA A 152 1.25 9.53 -3.71
CA ALA A 152 0.41 8.52 -3.05
C ALA A 152 -0.38 9.11 -1.87
N ALA A 153 0.23 9.99 -1.07
CA ALA A 153 -0.44 10.67 0.04
C ALA A 153 -1.59 11.56 -0.46
N ALA A 154 -1.38 12.31 -1.54
CA ALA A 154 -2.44 13.10 -2.18
C ALA A 154 -3.57 12.21 -2.71
N TYR A 155 -3.25 11.05 -3.31
CA TYR A 155 -4.25 10.10 -3.78
C TYR A 155 -5.07 9.47 -2.64
N LEU A 156 -4.44 9.15 -1.50
CA LEU A 156 -5.11 8.53 -0.36
C LEU A 156 -5.89 9.52 0.52
N GLY A 157 -5.54 10.81 0.44
CA GLY A 157 -6.22 11.89 1.16
C GLY A 157 -7.47 12.42 0.45
N ASN A 158 -7.64 12.11 -0.83
CA ASN A 158 -8.84 12.41 -1.63
C ASN A 158 -9.86 11.26 -1.54
#